data_AF-A0A4P8Q563-F1
#
_entry.id   AF-A0A4P8Q563-F1
#
_cell.length_a   1.000
_cell.length_b   1.000
_cell.length_c   1.000
_cell.angle_alpha   90.00
_cell.angle_beta   90.00
_cell.angle_gamma   90.00
#
_symmetry.space_group_name_H-M   'P 1'
#
loop_
_entity.id
_entity.type
_entity.pdbx_description
1 polymer ?
#
loop_
_entity_poly.entity_id
_entity_poly.type
_entity_poly.pdbx_seq_one_letter_code
_entity_poly.pdbx_strand_id
1 'polypeptide(L)'
;MVAHGMRHGRTLDGTAGWFGSIGFRRPRLQAQASAVVEVGAGALLVAGAATPAAAAAVIGTMAVAARSVHMRKGFFITAEGYEFVLNLGAATAALAALGPGRYSVDRALGLDRRLSGVPAAAAAVAVGLGSAAAQLAAFYSEPQPAS
;
A
#
# COMPACT_ATOMS: atom_id res chain seq x y z
N MET A 1 4.02 -7.17 1.25
CA MET A 1 2.59 -7.17 0.89
C MET A 1 1.93 -8.52 1.11
N VAL A 2 2.14 -9.53 0.26
CA VAL A 2 1.37 -10.80 0.26
C VAL A 2 1.32 -11.51 1.62
N ALA A 3 2.47 -11.73 2.27
CA ALA A 3 2.53 -12.37 3.58
C ALA A 3 1.79 -11.58 4.68
N HIS A 4 1.84 -10.26 4.62
CA HIS A 4 1.17 -9.37 5.56
C HIS A 4 -0.36 -9.47 5.39
N GLY A 5 -0.85 -9.41 4.16
CA GLY A 5 -2.27 -9.54 3.86
C GLY A 5 -2.84 -10.91 4.22
N MET A 6 -2.07 -12.00 4.02
CA MET A 6 -2.47 -13.33 4.48
C MET A 6 -2.61 -13.41 6.01
N ARG A 7 -1.71 -12.74 6.75
CA ARG A 7 -1.82 -12.64 8.21
C ARG A 7 -3.09 -11.89 8.61
N HIS A 8 -3.35 -10.73 8.00
CA HIS A 8 -4.57 -9.96 8.24
C HIS A 8 -5.84 -10.75 7.96
N GLY A 9 -5.88 -11.50 6.85
CA GLY A 9 -7.03 -12.32 6.49
C GLY A 9 -7.26 -13.51 7.44
N ARG A 10 -6.21 -14.09 8.00
CA ARG A 10 -6.31 -15.22 8.95
C ARG A 10 -6.79 -14.79 10.34
N THR A 11 -6.57 -13.53 10.72
CA THR A 11 -6.91 -13.00 12.05
C THR A 11 -7.82 -11.77 11.95
N LEU A 12 -8.84 -11.80 11.10
CA LEU A 12 -9.65 -10.61 10.75
C LEU A 12 -10.21 -9.85 11.96
N ASP A 13 -10.78 -10.53 12.95
CA ASP A 13 -11.35 -9.85 14.13
C ASP A 13 -10.26 -9.17 14.98
N GLY A 14 -9.11 -9.83 15.15
CA GLY A 14 -7.96 -9.25 15.84
C GLY A 14 -7.35 -8.06 15.08
N THR A 15 -7.22 -8.19 13.76
CA THR A 15 -6.78 -7.11 12.87
C THR A 15 -7.75 -5.93 12.90
N ALA A 16 -9.06 -6.19 12.94
CA ALA A 16 -10.06 -5.15 13.10
C ALA A 16 -9.92 -4.45 14.46
N GLY A 17 -9.74 -5.19 15.56
CA GLY A 17 -9.47 -4.60 16.87
C GLY A 17 -8.23 -3.69 16.86
N TRP A 18 -7.15 -4.14 16.23
CA TRP A 18 -5.93 -3.34 16.06
C TRP A 18 -6.17 -2.06 15.25
N PHE A 19 -6.85 -2.13 14.09
CA PHE A 19 -7.20 -0.94 13.30
C PHE A 19 -8.03 0.07 14.11
N GLY A 20 -8.93 -0.40 14.98
CA GLY A 20 -9.68 0.45 15.89
C GLY A 20 -8.76 1.16 16.89
N SER A 21 -7.82 0.43 17.48
CA SER A 21 -6.87 0.96 18.47
C SER A 21 -5.96 2.07 17.91
N ILE A 22 -5.67 2.05 16.61
CA ILE A 22 -4.86 3.08 15.95
C ILE A 22 -5.69 4.21 15.33
N GLY A 23 -7.02 4.24 15.53
CA GLY A 23 -7.86 5.40 15.18
C GLY A 23 -8.74 5.28 13.94
N PHE A 24 -8.90 4.08 13.36
CA PHE A 24 -9.85 3.89 12.25
C PHE A 24 -11.30 3.73 12.74
N ARG A 25 -12.21 4.55 12.20
CA ARG A 25 -13.65 4.58 12.54
C ARG A 25 -14.45 3.38 12.01
N ARG A 26 -13.92 2.63 11.03
CA ARG A 26 -14.57 1.44 10.44
C ARG A 26 -13.61 0.23 10.42
N PRO A 27 -13.20 -0.29 11.58
CA PRO A 27 -12.04 -1.17 11.68
C PRO A 27 -12.16 -2.48 10.90
N ARG A 28 -13.33 -3.12 10.91
CA ARG A 28 -13.57 -4.37 10.17
C ARG A 28 -13.45 -4.19 8.67
N LEU A 29 -13.94 -3.06 8.14
CA LEU A 29 -13.78 -2.71 6.73
C LEU A 29 -12.30 -2.51 6.38
N GLN A 30 -11.53 -1.85 7.25
CA GLN A 30 -10.10 -1.63 7.03
C GLN A 30 -9.30 -2.93 7.09
N ALA A 31 -9.63 -3.84 8.01
CA ALA A 31 -9.02 -5.17 8.08
C ALA A 31 -9.25 -5.99 6.80
N GLN A 32 -10.49 -6.00 6.29
CA GLN A 32 -10.84 -6.67 5.05
C GLN A 32 -10.14 -6.03 3.84
N ALA A 33 -10.20 -4.69 3.74
CA ALA A 33 -9.58 -3.94 2.66
C ALA A 33 -8.06 -4.17 2.64
N SER A 34 -7.40 -4.09 3.80
CA SER A 34 -5.97 -4.36 3.93
C SER A 34 -5.64 -5.79 3.50
N ALA A 35 -6.35 -6.81 4.01
CA ALA A 35 -6.09 -8.20 3.61
C ALA A 35 -6.21 -8.40 2.08
N VAL A 36 -7.28 -7.89 1.46
CA VAL A 36 -7.52 -8.03 0.01
C VAL A 36 -6.47 -7.25 -0.80
N VAL A 37 -6.22 -5.99 -0.47
CA VAL A 37 -5.30 -5.13 -1.21
C VAL A 37 -3.87 -5.64 -1.09
N GLU A 38 -3.43 -6.04 0.11
CA GLU A 38 -2.06 -6.47 0.33
C GLU A 38 -1.74 -7.81 -0.35
N VAL A 39 -2.70 -8.75 -0.36
CA VAL A 39 -2.55 -10.00 -1.12
C VAL A 39 -2.65 -9.74 -2.62
N GLY A 40 -3.70 -9.05 -3.05
CA GLY A 40 -3.98 -8.81 -4.47
C GLY A 40 -2.91 -7.96 -5.15
N ALA A 41 -2.60 -6.78 -4.61
CA ALA A 41 -1.57 -5.90 -5.18
C ALA A 41 -0.18 -6.53 -5.13
N GLY A 42 0.14 -7.26 -4.05
CA GLY A 42 1.39 -7.99 -3.95
C GLY A 42 1.53 -9.09 -5.00
N ALA A 43 0.47 -9.87 -5.22
CA ALA A 43 0.46 -10.93 -6.23
C ALA A 43 0.54 -10.37 -7.65
N LEU A 44 -0.22 -9.31 -7.95
CA LEU A 44 -0.19 -8.61 -9.24
C LEU A 44 1.19 -8.02 -9.54
N LEU A 45 1.82 -7.39 -8.54
CA LEU A 45 3.15 -6.82 -8.70
C LEU A 45 4.21 -7.91 -8.97
N VAL A 46 4.14 -9.06 -8.27
CA VAL A 46 5.02 -10.20 -8.52
C VAL A 46 4.82 -10.79 -9.92
N ALA A 47 3.57 -10.88 -10.38
CA ALA A 47 3.24 -11.37 -11.72
C ALA A 47 3.58 -10.38 -12.84
N GLY A 48 3.86 -9.11 -12.50
CA GLY A 48 3.96 -8.02 -13.46
C GLY A 48 2.66 -7.84 -14.24
N ALA A 49 1.53 -7.85 -13.54
CA ALA A 49 0.18 -7.71 -14.11
C ALA A 49 -0.44 -6.39 -13.66
N ALA A 50 -0.98 -5.61 -14.60
CA ALA A 50 -1.54 -4.28 -14.37
C ALA A 50 -0.58 -3.41 -13.52
N THR A 51 0.69 -3.40 -13.88
CA THR A 51 1.79 -2.98 -12.99
C THR A 51 1.63 -1.58 -12.38
N PRO A 52 1.22 -0.53 -13.12
CA PRO A 52 0.95 0.78 -12.52
C PRO A 52 -0.19 0.77 -11.50
N ALA A 53 -1.22 -0.06 -11.71
CA ALA A 53 -2.34 -0.17 -10.78
C ALA A 53 -1.95 -0.94 -9.52
N ALA A 54 -1.20 -2.04 -9.67
CA ALA A 54 -0.63 -2.78 -8.54
C ALA A 54 0.31 -1.86 -7.73
N ALA A 55 1.15 -1.08 -8.41
CA ALA A 55 2.04 -0.11 -7.79
C ALA A 55 1.27 0.97 -7.01
N ALA A 56 0.21 1.54 -7.61
CA ALA A 56 -0.64 2.53 -6.94
C ALA A 56 -1.25 1.98 -5.63
N ALA A 57 -1.75 0.74 -5.66
CA ALA A 57 -2.32 0.09 -4.49
C ALA A 57 -1.29 -0.14 -3.37
N VAL A 58 -0.06 -0.54 -3.72
CA VAL A 58 1.05 -0.67 -2.74
C VAL A 58 1.44 0.70 -2.19
N ILE A 59 1.64 1.71 -3.04
CA ILE A 59 2.01 3.08 -2.63
C ILE A 59 0.95 3.66 -1.69
N GLY A 60 -0.33 3.50 -2.02
CA GLY A 60 -1.43 3.96 -1.17
C GLY A 60 -1.42 3.25 0.18
N THR A 61 -1.22 1.93 0.19
CA THR A 61 -1.11 1.16 1.44
C THR A 61 0.05 1.64 2.31
N MET A 62 1.22 1.88 1.70
CA MET A 62 2.40 2.41 2.42
C MET A 62 2.16 3.82 2.96
N ALA A 63 1.47 4.69 2.22
CA ALA A 63 1.14 6.05 2.67
C ALA A 63 0.15 6.04 3.85
N VAL A 64 -0.87 5.18 3.82
CA VAL A 64 -1.78 4.99 4.95
C VAL A 64 -1.03 4.47 6.17
N ALA A 65 -0.17 3.45 6.01
CA ALA A 65 0.64 2.90 7.09
C ALA A 65 1.60 3.95 7.67
N ALA A 66 2.28 4.71 6.81
CA ALA A 66 3.16 5.81 7.20
C ALA A 66 2.41 6.78 8.11
N ARG A 67 1.26 7.31 7.66
CA ARG A 67 0.50 8.33 8.40
C ARG A 67 -0.13 7.82 9.70
N SER A 68 -0.69 6.60 9.69
CA SER A 68 -1.50 6.08 10.79
C SER A 68 -0.69 5.36 11.87
N VAL A 69 0.49 4.83 11.55
CA VAL A 69 1.28 4.01 12.48
C VAL A 69 2.68 4.58 12.72
N HIS A 70 3.37 4.99 11.66
CA HIS A 70 4.83 5.19 11.72
C HIS A 70 5.27 6.64 11.86
N MET A 71 4.48 7.61 11.40
CA MET A 71 4.90 9.02 11.30
C MET A 71 5.25 9.65 12.66
N ARG A 72 4.51 9.26 13.72
CA ARG A 72 4.77 9.72 15.10
C ARG A 72 6.00 9.07 15.75
N LYS A 73 6.50 7.97 15.18
CA LYS A 73 7.66 7.21 15.69
C LYS A 73 9.00 7.70 15.13
N GLY A 74 8.97 8.75 14.29
CA GLY A 74 10.15 9.29 13.63
C GLY A 74 10.54 8.55 12.36
N PHE A 75 11.75 8.80 11.87
CA PHE A 75 12.20 8.29 10.57
C PHE A 75 12.63 6.82 10.65
N PHE A 76 13.61 6.49 11.49
CA PHE A 76 14.35 5.23 11.43
C PHE A 76 13.50 3.99 11.73
N ILE A 77 13.71 2.93 10.94
CA ILE A 77 13.02 1.64 11.11
C ILE A 77 13.27 0.99 12.47
N THR A 78 14.42 1.25 13.10
CA THR A 78 14.77 0.73 14.43
C THR A 78 13.86 1.24 15.54
N ALA A 79 13.24 2.40 15.35
CA ALA A 79 12.20 2.95 16.20
C ALA A 79 10.78 2.62 15.70
N GLU A 80 10.65 1.68 14.75
CA GLU A 80 9.45 1.43 13.97
C GLU A 80 8.96 2.69 13.22
N GLY A 81 9.88 3.56 12.79
CA GLY A 81 9.61 4.75 12.01
C GLY A 81 9.19 4.48 10.57
N TYR A 82 8.94 5.55 9.81
CA TYR A 82 8.36 5.46 8.46
C TYR A 82 9.37 5.15 7.34
N GLU A 83 10.66 5.02 7.64
CA GLU A 83 11.73 4.75 6.67
C GLU A 83 11.43 3.53 5.80
N PHE A 84 11.01 2.41 6.39
CA PHE A 84 10.79 1.17 5.63
C PHE A 84 9.62 1.28 4.66
N VAL A 85 8.48 1.81 5.11
CA VAL A 85 7.30 1.99 4.26
C VAL A 85 7.55 3.02 3.16
N LEU A 86 8.34 4.07 3.44
CA LEU A 86 8.78 5.03 2.44
C LEU A 86 9.65 4.37 1.36
N ASN A 87 10.64 3.56 1.77
CA ASN A 87 11.50 2.83 0.85
C ASN A 87 10.69 1.85 -0.02
N LEU A 88 9.72 1.13 0.56
CA LEU A 88 8.82 0.25 -0.20
C LEU A 88 7.98 1.02 -1.22
N GLY A 89 7.43 2.19 -0.83
CA GLY A 89 6.70 3.06 -1.75
C GLY A 89 7.58 3.57 -2.89
N ALA A 90 8.78 4.05 -2.58
CA ALA A 90 9.74 4.55 -3.57
C ALA A 90 10.22 3.45 -4.53
N ALA A 91 10.57 2.27 -4.01
CA ALA A 91 10.96 1.12 -4.82
C ALA A 91 9.80 0.69 -5.76
N THR A 92 8.57 0.73 -5.27
CA THR A 92 7.40 0.38 -6.08
C THR A 92 7.11 1.41 -7.17
N ALA A 93 7.30 2.70 -6.89
CA ALA A 93 7.24 3.75 -7.91
C ALA A 93 8.34 3.58 -8.97
N ALA A 94 9.55 3.20 -8.55
CA ALA A 94 10.63 2.88 -9.48
C ALA A 94 10.29 1.67 -10.37
N LEU A 95 9.67 0.63 -9.82
CA LEU A 95 9.19 -0.52 -10.61
C LEU A 95 8.15 -0.10 -11.66
N ALA A 96 7.20 0.77 -11.30
CA ALA A 96 6.25 1.32 -12.27
C ALA A 96 6.94 2.12 -13.40
N ALA A 97 8.05 2.81 -13.08
CA ALA A 97 8.82 3.56 -14.06
C ALA A 97 9.66 2.66 -14.97
N LEU A 98 10.37 1.69 -14.40
CA LEU A 98 11.22 0.73 -15.11
C LEU A 98 10.41 -0.27 -15.95
N GLY A 99 9.17 -0.53 -15.52
CA GLY A 99 8.27 -1.47 -16.16
C GLY A 99 8.37 -2.90 -15.60
N PRO A 100 7.48 -3.79 -16.06
CA PRO A 100 7.20 -5.07 -15.40
C PRO A 100 8.20 -6.20 -15.70
N GLY A 101 9.17 -5.97 -16.59
CA GLY A 101 10.17 -6.96 -16.97
C GLY A 101 9.69 -8.00 -17.99
N ARG A 102 10.62 -8.87 -18.41
CA ARG A 102 10.47 -9.73 -19.60
C ARG A 102 9.53 -10.93 -19.41
N TYR A 103 9.29 -11.35 -18.18
CA TYR A 103 8.45 -12.51 -17.82
C TYR A 103 7.07 -12.09 -17.28
N SER A 104 6.70 -10.82 -17.48
CA SER A 104 5.47 -10.27 -16.93
C SER A 104 4.24 -10.65 -17.75
N VAL A 105 3.09 -10.72 -17.07
CA VAL A 105 1.78 -10.85 -17.71
C VAL A 105 1.52 -9.66 -18.62
N ASP A 106 1.86 -8.44 -18.20
CA ASP A 106 1.73 -7.23 -19.02
C ASP A 106 2.47 -7.36 -20.35
N ARG A 107 3.66 -7.96 -20.36
CA ARG A 107 4.41 -8.20 -21.59
C ARG A 107 3.82 -9.33 -22.43
N ALA A 108 3.37 -10.41 -21.80
CA ALA A 108 2.68 -11.50 -22.50
C ALA A 108 1.42 -10.99 -23.24
N LEU A 109 0.77 -9.95 -22.70
CA LEU A 109 -0.38 -9.28 -23.30
C LEU A 109 -0.01 -8.07 -24.18
N GLY A 110 1.27 -7.74 -24.35
CA GLY A 110 1.74 -6.59 -25.14
C GLY A 110 1.41 -5.21 -24.55
N LEU A 111 1.13 -5.13 -23.25
CA LEU A 111 0.78 -3.92 -22.51
C LEU A 111 1.98 -3.24 -21.85
N ASP A 112 3.11 -3.93 -21.71
CA ASP A 112 4.31 -3.48 -21.02
C ASP A 112 4.81 -2.10 -21.46
N ARG A 113 4.81 -1.80 -22.76
CA ARG A 113 5.23 -0.49 -23.27
C ARG A 113 4.26 0.64 -22.93
N ARG A 114 2.96 0.35 -22.84
CA ARG A 114 1.92 1.34 -22.50
C ARG A 114 1.83 1.59 -20.99
N LEU A 115 2.17 0.58 -20.21
CA LEU A 115 2.04 0.56 -18.75
C LEU A 115 3.38 0.77 -18.03
N SER A 116 4.35 1.42 -18.67
CA SER A 116 5.68 1.69 -18.10
C SER A 116 6.15 3.11 -18.40
N GLY A 117 7.27 3.50 -17.80
CA GLY A 117 7.86 4.82 -17.95
C GLY A 117 7.40 5.83 -16.89
N VAL A 118 8.01 7.02 -16.94
CA VAL A 118 7.76 8.11 -15.98
C VAL A 118 6.28 8.49 -15.89
N PRO A 119 5.49 8.60 -16.98
CA PRO A 119 4.07 8.93 -16.88
C PRO A 119 3.27 7.87 -16.10
N ALA A 120 3.56 6.58 -16.33
CA ALA A 120 2.90 5.49 -15.63
C ALA A 120 3.24 5.50 -14.13
N ALA A 121 4.50 5.75 -13.78
CA ALA A 121 4.93 5.91 -12.40
C ALA A 121 4.29 7.12 -11.71
N ALA A 122 4.25 8.27 -12.39
CA ALA A 122 3.63 9.49 -11.87
C ALA A 122 2.12 9.28 -11.63
N ALA A 123 1.43 8.61 -12.57
CA ALA A 123 0.03 8.24 -12.41
C ALA A 123 -0.15 7.28 -11.21
N ALA A 124 0.69 6.26 -11.08
CA ALA A 124 0.63 5.31 -9.97
C ALA A 124 0.84 6.00 -8.60
N VAL A 125 1.81 6.92 -8.51
CA VAL A 125 2.06 7.73 -7.31
C VAL A 125 0.86 8.63 -7.02
N ALA A 126 0.34 9.36 -8.01
CA ALA A 126 -0.80 10.26 -7.83
C ALA A 126 -2.05 9.51 -7.36
N VAL A 127 -2.37 8.37 -8.00
CA VAL A 127 -3.51 7.53 -7.62
C VAL A 127 -3.30 6.90 -6.24
N GLY A 128 -2.09 6.40 -5.95
CA GLY A 128 -1.76 5.81 -4.66
C GLY A 128 -1.88 6.81 -3.51
N LEU A 129 -1.26 7.99 -3.65
CA LEU A 129 -1.34 9.04 -2.63
C LEU A 129 -2.76 9.63 -2.51
N GLY A 130 -3.44 9.83 -3.63
CA GLY A 130 -4.81 10.33 -3.66
C GLY A 130 -5.79 9.37 -2.97
N SER A 131 -5.68 8.07 -3.24
CA SER A 131 -6.50 7.04 -2.58
C SER A 131 -6.21 6.94 -1.09
N ALA A 132 -4.93 7.00 -0.68
CA ALA A 132 -4.54 7.04 0.72
C ALA A 132 -5.12 8.26 1.45
N ALA A 133 -5.00 9.46 0.86
CA ALA A 133 -5.55 10.69 1.41
C ALA A 133 -7.08 10.60 1.56
N ALA A 134 -7.77 10.10 0.54
CA ALA A 134 -9.21 9.91 0.57
C ALA A 134 -9.64 8.91 1.66
N GLN A 135 -8.95 7.77 1.79
CA GLN A 135 -9.22 6.76 2.81
C GLN A 135 -8.99 7.32 4.23
N LEU A 136 -7.87 8.02 4.44
CA LEU A 136 -7.56 8.64 5.73
C LEU A 136 -8.60 9.69 6.10
N ALA A 137 -8.95 10.59 5.17
CA ALA A 137 -10.00 11.58 5.40
C ALA A 137 -11.35 10.92 5.76
N ALA A 138 -11.72 9.87 5.03
CA ALA A 138 -12.99 9.18 5.20
C ALA A 138 -13.07 8.30 6.45
N PHE A 139 -11.97 7.70 6.91
CA PHE A 139 -12.01 6.65 7.94
C PHE A 139 -11.06 6.82 9.12
N TYR A 140 -10.09 7.73 9.08
CA TYR A 140 -9.07 7.86 10.13
C TYR A 140 -9.30 9.12 10.98
N SER A 141 -9.25 8.94 12.29
CA SER A 141 -9.19 10.01 13.29
C SER A 141 -7.97 9.76 14.14
N GLU A 142 -7.14 10.78 14.32
CA GLU A 142 -5.91 10.59 15.08
C GLU A 142 -6.23 10.29 16.56
N PRO A 143 -5.70 9.20 17.14
CA PRO A 143 -5.93 8.89 18.54
C PRO A 143 -5.43 10.03 19.43
N GLN A 144 -6.30 10.53 20.32
CA GLN A 144 -5.88 11.49 21.35
C GLN A 144 -4.82 10.80 22.23
N PRO A 145 -3.72 11.51 22.60
CA PRO A 145 -2.83 11.01 23.62
C PRO A 145 -3.64 10.73 24.88
N ALA A 146 -3.41 9.57 25.53
CA ALA A 146 -3.96 9.35 26.85
C ALA A 146 -3.43 10.46 27.77
N SER A 147 -4.35 11.26 28.31
CA SER A 147 -4.08 12.33 29.28
C SER A 147 -3.59 11.78 30.61
#